data_AF-A0A958SLP6-F1
#
_entry.id   AF-A0A958SLP6-F1
#
_cell.length_a   1.000
_cell.length_b   1.000
_cell.length_c   1.000
_cell.angle_alpha   90.00
_cell.angle_beta   90.00
_cell.angle_gamma   90.00
#
_symmetry.space_group_name_H-M   'P 1'
#
loop_
_entity.id
_entity.type
_entity.pdbx_description
1 polymer ?
#
loop_
_entity_poly.entity_id
_entity_poly.type
_entity_poly.pdbx_seq_one_letter_code
_entity_poly.pdbx_strand_id
1 'polypeptide(L)'
;MFSQELIEKLVKGLVVFSSELLLPLMVITFVAGCFLRALIFFTIKREEWFSKEFEKRVHNFLDNEGKYKGYYSFFVDVKVLLEKTYYELFEMRAIMKRRNPDYITTITDRLFLVQHGVAWLVRDTLKQVKYLRFSDHNQKFLEIVKNIFQKNPCFNKLFGIVPISRFNDFLNILPGLFIIGGIFGTFLGIMAALPELNNMDLTDVEMTKQTMNLFLTNITFSMSTSIIGIILSVGMQLFNTFFSPEKVFLNTIEKFENSLDILWNRSENNRHPNDIPDFDEHRDPIEALAEDALLRELGRTAPGLNNEIAYESFKRASAIKTGDTMGEKETKDPSDSESEIKIEEVS
;
A
#
# COMPACT_ATOMS: atom_id res chain seq x y z
N MET A 1 -39.90 42.25 12.35
CA MET A 1 -38.73 43.08 12.73
C MET A 1 -37.56 42.24 13.26
N PHE A 2 -37.73 41.37 14.26
CA PHE A 2 -36.62 40.56 14.82
C PHE A 2 -35.85 39.69 13.82
N SER A 3 -36.53 39.13 12.81
CA SER A 3 -35.88 38.31 11.77
C SER A 3 -34.98 39.12 10.83
N GLN A 4 -35.35 40.37 10.51
CA GLN A 4 -34.57 41.20 9.59
C GLN A 4 -33.26 41.71 10.21
N GLU A 5 -33.30 42.19 11.46
CA GLU A 5 -32.08 42.61 12.16
C GLU A 5 -31.10 41.45 12.38
N LEU A 6 -31.63 40.25 12.65
CA LEU A 6 -30.80 39.06 12.85
C LEU A 6 -30.13 38.64 11.54
N ILE A 7 -30.87 38.67 10.43
CA ILE A 7 -30.32 38.41 9.09
C ILE A 7 -29.25 39.45 8.73
N GLU A 8 -29.50 40.73 8.98
CA GLU A 8 -28.54 41.79 8.66
C GLU A 8 -27.24 41.65 9.47
N LYS A 9 -27.33 41.35 10.77
CA LYS A 9 -26.15 41.08 11.61
C LYS A 9 -25.41 39.82 11.16
N LEU A 10 -26.12 38.76 10.78
CA LEU A 10 -25.51 37.55 10.24
C LEU A 10 -24.77 37.81 8.93
N VAL A 11 -25.40 38.54 8.01
CA VAL A 11 -24.80 38.90 6.71
C VAL A 11 -23.56 39.78 6.93
N LYS A 12 -23.64 40.83 7.75
CA LYS A 12 -22.49 41.69 8.06
C LYS A 12 -21.36 40.90 8.72
N GLY A 13 -21.67 40.04 9.70
CA GLY A 13 -20.69 39.18 10.34
C GLY A 13 -20.04 38.20 9.36
N LEU A 14 -20.84 37.57 8.50
CA LEU A 14 -20.35 36.66 7.47
C LEU A 14 -19.44 37.38 6.46
N VAL A 15 -19.82 38.58 6.01
CA VAL A 15 -19.04 39.38 5.05
C VAL A 15 -17.67 39.73 5.63
N VAL A 16 -17.63 40.29 6.83
CA VAL A 16 -16.37 40.70 7.49
C VAL A 16 -15.48 39.48 7.75
N PHE A 17 -16.05 38.41 8.30
CA PHE A 17 -15.30 37.18 8.56
C PHE A 17 -14.76 36.56 7.28
N SER A 18 -15.57 36.53 6.22
CA SER A 18 -15.18 35.92 4.95
C SER A 18 -14.18 36.79 4.19
N SER A 19 -14.28 38.13 4.21
CA SER A 19 -13.33 38.99 3.49
C SER A 19 -11.90 38.86 4.01
N GLU A 20 -11.73 38.66 5.32
CA GLU A 20 -10.41 38.56 5.96
C GLU A 20 -9.88 37.12 5.98
N LEU A 21 -10.75 36.13 6.25
CA LEU A 21 -10.31 34.74 6.46
C LEU A 21 -10.32 33.88 5.21
N LEU A 22 -11.06 34.24 4.14
CA LEU A 22 -11.24 33.36 2.99
C LEU A 22 -9.93 33.05 2.28
N LEU A 23 -9.07 34.06 2.05
CA LEU A 23 -7.76 33.86 1.40
C LEU A 23 -6.84 32.93 2.21
N PRO A 24 -6.54 33.19 3.50
CA PRO A 24 -5.70 32.28 4.28
C PRO A 24 -6.33 30.89 4.41
N LEU A 25 -7.67 30.79 4.52
CA LEU A 25 -8.37 29.50 4.55
C LEU A 25 -8.17 28.71 3.24
N MET A 26 -8.27 29.35 2.07
CA MET A 26 -8.01 28.70 0.78
C MET A 26 -6.57 28.19 0.69
N VAL A 27 -5.60 29.01 1.10
CA VAL A 27 -4.17 28.63 1.09
C VAL A 27 -3.89 27.46 2.05
N ILE A 28 -4.41 27.51 3.28
CA ILE A 28 -4.26 26.42 4.26
C ILE A 28 -4.91 25.14 3.72
N THR A 29 -6.12 25.23 3.17
CA THR A 29 -6.84 24.09 2.58
C THR A 29 -6.08 23.51 1.40
N PHE A 30 -5.45 24.35 0.59
CA PHE A 30 -4.59 23.92 -0.52
C PHE A 30 -3.35 23.16 -0.02
N VAL A 31 -2.61 23.71 0.95
CA VAL A 31 -1.43 23.05 1.53
C VAL A 31 -1.82 21.73 2.19
N ALA A 32 -2.91 21.70 2.96
CA ALA A 32 -3.44 20.49 3.57
C ALA A 32 -3.87 19.46 2.52
N GLY A 33 -4.53 19.89 1.45
CA GLY A 33 -4.94 19.05 0.32
C GLY A 33 -3.75 18.42 -0.40
N CYS A 34 -2.74 19.22 -0.74
CA CYS A 34 -1.48 18.74 -1.33
C CYS A 34 -0.76 17.75 -0.42
N PHE A 35 -0.66 18.05 0.87
CA PHE A 35 -0.05 17.16 1.86
C PHE A 35 -0.79 15.82 1.94
N LEU A 36 -2.12 15.85 2.08
CA LEU A 36 -2.94 14.65 2.15
C LEU A 36 -2.84 13.80 0.88
N ARG A 37 -2.85 14.46 -0.30
CA ARG A 37 -2.67 13.79 -1.59
C ARG A 37 -1.30 13.12 -1.70
N ALA A 38 -0.24 13.80 -1.25
CA ALA A 38 1.10 13.22 -1.20
C ALA A 38 1.15 12.01 -0.26
N LEU A 39 0.52 12.07 0.93
CA LEU A 39 0.48 10.96 1.87
C LEU A 39 -0.21 9.71 1.28
N ILE A 40 -1.35 9.89 0.61
CA ILE A 40 -2.07 8.79 -0.06
C ILE A 40 -1.19 8.17 -1.14
N PHE A 41 -0.56 9.01 -1.97
CA PHE A 41 0.34 8.54 -3.02
C PHE A 41 1.54 7.77 -2.45
N PHE A 42 2.17 8.27 -1.38
CA PHE A 42 3.27 7.57 -0.74
C PHE A 42 2.85 6.22 -0.14
N THR A 43 1.66 6.14 0.46
CA THR A 43 1.12 4.90 1.02
C THR A 43 0.99 3.83 -0.07
N ILE A 44 0.32 4.15 -1.17
CA ILE A 44 0.13 3.20 -2.30
C ILE A 44 1.45 2.87 -2.98
N LYS A 45 2.38 3.84 -3.08
CA LYS A 45 3.72 3.59 -3.63
C LYS A 45 4.52 2.60 -2.78
N ARG A 46 4.25 2.50 -1.47
CA ARG A 46 4.87 1.46 -0.61
C ARG A 46 4.33 0.08 -0.94
N GLU A 47 3.03 -0.05 -1.22
CA GLU A 47 2.44 -1.31 -1.69
C GLU A 47 3.02 -1.72 -3.04
N GLU A 48 3.14 -0.78 -3.98
CA GLU A 48 3.75 -1.03 -5.29
C GLU A 48 5.18 -1.57 -5.14
N TRP A 49 5.91 -1.01 -4.18
CA TRP A 49 7.28 -1.42 -3.92
C TRP A 49 7.36 -2.84 -3.35
N PHE A 50 6.45 -3.25 -2.45
CA PHE A 50 6.33 -4.64 -2.02
C PHE A 50 6.07 -5.58 -3.21
N SER A 51 5.12 -5.22 -4.08
CA SER A 51 4.80 -6.04 -5.26
C SER A 51 5.98 -6.18 -6.23
N LYS A 52 6.73 -5.10 -6.48
CA LYS A 52 7.95 -5.14 -7.33
C LYS A 52 9.03 -6.06 -6.74
N GLU A 53 9.16 -6.04 -5.43
CA GLU A 53 10.13 -6.85 -4.70
C GLU A 53 9.75 -8.33 -4.71
N PHE A 54 8.44 -8.64 -4.62
CA PHE A 54 7.92 -9.98 -4.83
C PHE A 54 8.17 -10.46 -6.26
N GLU A 55 7.78 -9.67 -7.27
CA GLU A 55 7.98 -9.95 -8.70
C GLU A 55 9.44 -10.27 -9.03
N LYS A 56 10.37 -9.43 -8.56
CA LYS A 56 11.82 -9.66 -8.72
C LYS A 56 12.27 -11.01 -8.14
N ARG A 57 11.70 -11.42 -7.00
CA ARG A 57 12.04 -12.70 -6.35
C ARG A 57 11.45 -13.88 -7.10
N VAL A 58 10.25 -13.74 -7.65
CA VAL A 58 9.66 -14.74 -8.55
C VAL A 58 10.56 -14.94 -9.77
N HIS A 59 10.98 -13.87 -10.45
CA HIS A 59 11.90 -13.99 -11.58
C HIS A 59 13.25 -14.61 -11.19
N ASN A 60 13.86 -14.15 -10.10
CA ASN A 60 15.11 -14.75 -9.61
C ASN A 60 14.94 -16.23 -9.23
N PHE A 61 13.78 -16.62 -8.72
CA PHE A 61 13.51 -18.02 -8.39
C PHE A 61 13.49 -18.86 -9.67
N LEU A 62 12.76 -18.41 -10.70
CA LEU A 62 12.67 -19.04 -12.02
C LEU A 62 14.03 -19.16 -12.71
N ASP A 63 14.84 -18.09 -12.71
CA ASP A 63 16.16 -18.09 -13.35
C ASP A 63 17.16 -19.07 -12.67
N ASN A 64 16.97 -19.33 -11.38
CA ASN A 64 17.85 -20.21 -10.60
C ASN A 64 17.37 -21.68 -10.56
N GLU A 65 16.25 -22.02 -11.20
CA GLU A 65 15.61 -23.34 -11.14
C GLU A 65 16.47 -24.49 -11.69
N GLY A 66 17.46 -24.22 -12.55
CA GLY A 66 18.38 -25.25 -13.05
C GLY A 66 19.15 -26.00 -11.94
N LYS A 67 19.06 -25.54 -10.70
CA LYS A 67 19.70 -26.13 -9.52
C LYS A 67 18.80 -27.03 -8.66
N TYR A 68 17.47 -26.97 -8.81
CA TYR A 68 16.54 -27.69 -7.94
C TYR A 68 15.67 -28.64 -8.77
N LYS A 69 15.97 -29.94 -8.71
CA LYS A 69 15.14 -31.00 -9.31
C LYS A 69 14.20 -31.54 -8.22
N GLY A 70 12.97 -31.03 -8.15
CA GLY A 70 11.96 -31.51 -7.20
C GLY A 70 10.54 -31.12 -7.64
N TYR A 71 9.53 -31.80 -7.08
CA TYR A 71 8.12 -31.51 -7.32
C TYR A 71 7.76 -30.11 -6.80
N TYR A 72 7.22 -29.25 -7.68
CA TYR A 72 6.82 -27.88 -7.37
C TYR A 72 5.34 -27.82 -7.00
N SER A 73 5.06 -27.42 -5.76
CA SER A 73 3.70 -27.12 -5.29
C SER A 73 3.52 -25.60 -5.25
N PHE A 74 2.51 -25.10 -5.96
CA PHE A 74 2.21 -23.68 -6.08
C PHE A 74 2.12 -23.00 -4.70
N PHE A 75 1.37 -23.59 -3.77
CA PHE A 75 1.22 -23.07 -2.42
C PHE A 75 2.55 -22.92 -1.69
N VAL A 76 3.45 -23.91 -1.82
CA VAL A 76 4.74 -23.91 -1.13
C VAL A 76 5.64 -22.82 -1.70
N ASP A 77 5.69 -22.69 -3.02
CA ASP A 77 6.53 -21.68 -3.68
C ASP A 77 6.03 -20.26 -3.37
N VAL A 78 4.72 -20.03 -3.44
CA VAL A 78 4.11 -18.75 -3.06
C VAL A 78 4.40 -18.43 -1.59
N LYS A 79 4.26 -19.40 -0.66
CA LYS A 79 4.55 -19.20 0.77
C LYS A 79 6.00 -18.81 1.00
N VAL A 80 6.94 -19.60 0.49
CA VAL A 80 8.38 -19.36 0.69
C VAL A 80 8.79 -18.03 0.09
N LEU A 81 8.31 -17.67 -1.11
CA LEU A 81 8.66 -16.41 -1.75
C LEU A 81 8.02 -15.21 -1.04
N LEU A 82 6.77 -15.29 -0.61
CA LEU A 82 6.12 -14.19 0.13
C LEU A 82 6.76 -13.96 1.50
N GLU A 83 7.01 -15.03 2.26
CA GLU A 83 7.68 -14.94 3.56
C GLU A 83 9.10 -14.38 3.40
N LYS A 84 9.88 -14.90 2.46
CA LYS A 84 11.23 -14.38 2.17
C LYS A 84 11.20 -12.91 1.77
N THR A 85 10.23 -12.51 0.93
CA THR A 85 10.01 -11.10 0.56
C THR A 85 9.74 -10.27 1.80
N TYR A 86 8.82 -10.71 2.66
CA TYR A 86 8.49 -10.02 3.91
C TYR A 86 9.71 -9.86 4.82
N TYR A 87 10.43 -10.95 5.12
CA TYR A 87 11.58 -10.96 6.02
C TYR A 87 12.71 -10.04 5.52
N GLU A 88 13.04 -10.09 4.24
CA GLU A 88 14.12 -9.26 3.69
C GLU A 88 13.74 -7.77 3.64
N LEU A 89 12.48 -7.44 3.39
CA LEU A 89 12.04 -6.05 3.34
C LEU A 89 12.09 -5.40 4.72
N PHE A 90 11.70 -6.12 5.77
CA PHE A 90 11.53 -5.55 7.11
C PHE A 90 12.66 -5.89 8.09
N GLU A 91 13.07 -7.16 8.20
CA GLU A 91 14.05 -7.58 9.21
C GLU A 91 15.49 -7.31 8.78
N MET A 92 15.86 -7.73 7.57
CA MET A 92 17.23 -7.54 7.07
C MET A 92 17.60 -6.07 7.00
N ARG A 93 16.62 -5.21 6.71
CA ARG A 93 16.78 -3.77 6.71
C ARG A 93 16.93 -3.17 8.10
N ALA A 94 16.14 -3.65 9.06
CA ALA A 94 16.24 -3.24 10.46
C ALA A 94 17.60 -3.61 11.08
N ILE A 95 18.17 -4.74 10.68
CA ILE A 95 19.45 -5.26 11.18
C ILE A 95 20.65 -4.61 10.47
N MET A 96 20.62 -4.45 9.14
CA MET A 96 21.82 -4.06 8.40
C MET A 96 22.15 -2.57 8.45
N LYS A 97 21.20 -1.65 8.66
CA LYS A 97 21.35 -0.18 8.84
C LYS A 97 22.50 0.52 8.07
N ARG A 98 22.96 -0.03 6.94
CA ARG A 98 24.24 0.36 6.32
C ARG A 98 24.10 1.48 5.30
N ARG A 99 22.87 1.93 4.99
CA ARG A 99 22.63 3.03 4.05
C ARG A 99 21.74 4.10 4.69
N ASN A 100 22.20 5.36 4.66
CA ASN A 100 21.53 6.53 5.27
C ASN A 100 20.03 6.77 4.94
N PRO A 101 19.42 6.30 3.83
CA PRO A 101 17.96 6.43 3.66
C PRO A 101 17.11 5.58 4.62
N ASP A 102 17.68 4.59 5.33
CA ASP A 102 16.90 3.60 6.10
C ASP A 102 16.22 4.17 7.36
N TYR A 103 16.71 5.28 7.92
CA TYR A 103 16.12 5.87 9.12
C TYR A 103 14.74 6.50 8.84
N ILE A 104 14.64 7.26 7.75
CA ILE A 104 13.38 7.93 7.34
C ILE A 104 12.34 6.89 6.93
N THR A 105 12.77 5.81 6.25
CA THR A 105 11.87 4.71 5.88
C THR A 105 11.35 3.97 7.11
N THR A 106 12.17 3.75 8.14
CA THR A 106 11.73 3.08 9.38
C THR A 106 10.65 3.87 10.12
N ILE A 107 10.78 5.20 10.17
CA ILE A 107 9.77 6.07 10.80
C ILE A 107 8.47 6.08 9.98
N THR A 108 8.57 6.19 8.65
CA THR A 108 7.38 6.15 7.79
C THR A 108 6.70 4.78 7.87
N ASP A 109 7.43 3.68 7.86
CA ASP A 109 6.85 2.33 7.91
C ASP A 109 6.12 2.08 9.23
N ARG A 110 6.63 2.62 10.35
CA ARG A 110 5.95 2.56 11.66
C ARG A 110 4.71 3.45 11.70
N LEU A 111 4.81 4.67 11.16
CA LEU A 111 3.69 5.62 11.13
C LEU A 111 2.54 5.12 10.25
N PHE A 112 2.86 4.47 9.12
CA PHE A 112 1.90 3.95 8.16
C PHE A 112 1.50 2.49 8.41
N LEU A 113 1.98 1.87 9.50
CA LEU A 113 1.69 0.47 9.83
C LEU A 113 1.93 -0.48 8.64
N VAL A 114 2.91 -0.17 7.79
CA VAL A 114 3.14 -0.87 6.50
C VAL A 114 3.47 -2.34 6.76
N GLN A 115 4.27 -2.61 7.80
CA GLN A 115 4.59 -3.98 8.23
C GLN A 115 3.34 -4.81 8.53
N HIS A 116 2.35 -4.22 9.21
CA HIS A 116 1.11 -4.89 9.54
C HIS A 116 0.25 -5.08 8.29
N GLY A 117 0.16 -4.06 7.44
CA GLY A 117 -0.56 -4.14 6.17
C GLY A 117 -0.02 -5.23 5.25
N VAL A 118 1.30 -5.31 5.07
CA VAL A 118 1.91 -6.37 4.26
C VAL A 118 1.74 -7.75 4.92
N ALA A 119 1.82 -7.86 6.25
CA ALA A 119 1.58 -9.14 6.93
C ALA A 119 0.16 -9.66 6.67
N TRP A 120 -0.84 -8.77 6.75
CA TRP A 120 -2.21 -9.09 6.36
C TRP A 120 -2.32 -9.50 4.90
N LEU A 121 -1.62 -8.80 4.01
CA LEU A 121 -1.60 -9.13 2.58
C LEU A 121 -1.04 -10.53 2.33
N VAL A 122 0.09 -10.88 2.95
CA VAL A 122 0.70 -12.21 2.85
C VAL A 122 -0.27 -13.27 3.38
N ARG A 123 -0.81 -13.07 4.58
CA ARG A 123 -1.78 -13.98 5.20
C ARG A 123 -3.02 -14.21 4.33
N ASP A 124 -3.64 -13.14 3.82
CA ASP A 124 -4.83 -13.24 2.99
C ASP A 124 -4.52 -13.87 1.62
N THR A 125 -3.35 -13.59 1.06
CA THR A 125 -2.88 -14.25 -0.17
C THR A 125 -2.75 -15.77 0.04
N LEU A 126 -2.07 -16.20 1.10
CA LEU A 126 -1.91 -17.61 1.42
C LEU A 126 -3.25 -18.30 1.68
N LYS A 127 -4.15 -17.61 2.39
CA LYS A 127 -5.50 -18.11 2.65
C LYS A 127 -6.28 -18.32 1.36
N GLN A 128 -6.22 -17.40 0.40
CA GLN A 128 -6.93 -17.55 -0.87
C GLN A 128 -6.28 -18.60 -1.77
N VAL A 129 -4.94 -18.64 -1.82
CA VAL A 129 -4.19 -19.61 -2.60
C VAL A 129 -4.43 -21.06 -2.12
N LYS A 130 -4.63 -21.25 -0.81
CA LYS A 130 -4.96 -22.56 -0.22
C LYS A 130 -6.24 -23.18 -0.80
N TYR A 131 -7.26 -22.39 -1.09
CA TYR A 131 -8.55 -22.89 -1.58
C TYR A 131 -8.60 -23.04 -3.11
N LEU A 132 -7.54 -22.65 -3.82
CA LEU A 132 -7.47 -22.82 -5.26
C LEU A 132 -7.34 -24.30 -5.60
N ARG A 133 -8.33 -24.84 -6.30
CA ARG A 133 -8.23 -26.18 -6.88
C ARG A 133 -7.37 -26.08 -8.13
N PHE A 134 -6.32 -26.90 -8.18
CA PHE A 134 -5.53 -27.07 -9.40
C PHE A 134 -6.44 -27.69 -10.46
N SER A 135 -6.74 -26.93 -11.51
CA SER A 135 -7.64 -27.31 -12.60
C SER A 135 -7.12 -26.62 -13.85
N ASP A 136 -7.27 -27.25 -15.03
CA ASP A 136 -6.73 -26.76 -16.31
C ASP A 136 -7.35 -25.43 -16.79
N HIS A 137 -8.27 -24.83 -16.04
CA HIS A 137 -8.84 -23.52 -16.34
C HIS A 137 -8.04 -22.40 -15.68
N ASN A 138 -7.74 -21.35 -16.46
CA ASN A 138 -7.12 -20.12 -15.97
C ASN A 138 -7.91 -19.57 -14.77
N GLN A 139 -7.27 -19.58 -13.60
CA GLN A 139 -7.84 -19.01 -12.39
C GLN A 139 -7.91 -17.49 -12.55
N LYS A 140 -8.97 -16.89 -12.03
CA LYS A 140 -9.14 -15.43 -12.08
C LYS A 140 -8.30 -14.74 -11.00
N PHE A 141 -6.98 -14.85 -11.08
CA PHE A 141 -6.06 -14.25 -10.12
C PHE A 141 -6.28 -12.74 -9.95
N LEU A 142 -6.67 -12.03 -11.01
CA LEU A 142 -6.99 -10.61 -10.92
C LEU A 142 -8.11 -10.29 -9.92
N GLU A 143 -9.19 -11.07 -9.91
CA GLU A 143 -10.32 -10.85 -8.98
C GLU A 143 -9.89 -11.18 -7.54
N ILE A 144 -9.09 -12.23 -7.35
CA ILE A 144 -8.54 -12.68 -6.07
C ILE A 144 -7.62 -11.60 -5.49
N VAL A 145 -6.61 -11.19 -6.25
CA VAL A 145 -5.63 -10.16 -5.85
C VAL A 145 -6.34 -8.84 -5.57
N LYS A 146 -7.26 -8.40 -6.45
CA LYS A 146 -8.04 -7.19 -6.22
C LYS A 146 -8.81 -7.26 -4.90
N ASN A 147 -9.43 -8.40 -4.59
CA ASN A 147 -10.14 -8.59 -3.32
C ASN A 147 -9.19 -8.58 -2.11
N ILE A 148 -8.00 -9.18 -2.20
CA ILE A 148 -6.98 -9.15 -1.13
C ILE A 148 -6.57 -7.72 -0.82
N PHE A 149 -6.19 -6.95 -1.85
CA PHE A 149 -5.77 -5.57 -1.68
C PHE A 149 -6.92 -4.67 -1.20
N GLN A 150 -8.14 -4.85 -1.74
CA GLN A 150 -9.32 -4.08 -1.33
C GLN A 150 -9.86 -4.46 0.05
N LYS A 151 -9.49 -5.60 0.64
CA LYS A 151 -9.93 -5.96 1.99
C LYS A 151 -8.93 -5.54 3.07
N ASN A 152 -7.73 -5.13 2.68
CA ASN A 152 -6.66 -4.83 3.60
C ASN A 152 -7.00 -3.60 4.49
N PRO A 153 -7.12 -3.77 5.82
CA PRO A 153 -7.55 -2.69 6.72
C PRO A 153 -6.51 -1.59 6.88
N CYS A 154 -5.22 -1.89 6.67
CA CYS A 154 -4.12 -0.92 6.81
C CYS A 154 -3.96 -0.05 5.56
N PHE A 155 -4.11 -0.66 4.38
CA PHE A 155 -3.94 0.06 3.12
C PHE A 155 -5.18 0.84 2.69
N ASN A 156 -6.37 0.42 3.12
CA ASN A 156 -7.59 1.20 2.84
C ASN A 156 -7.83 2.37 3.80
N LYS A 157 -7.15 2.42 4.95
CA LYS A 157 -7.36 3.45 5.97
C LYS A 157 -6.10 4.25 6.20
N LEU A 158 -6.15 5.55 5.89
CA LEU A 158 -5.08 6.46 6.26
C LEU A 158 -4.99 6.53 7.79
N PHE A 159 -3.80 6.24 8.34
CA PHE A 159 -3.54 6.10 9.78
C PHE A 159 -4.47 5.11 10.51
N GLY A 160 -5.05 4.14 9.81
CA GLY A 160 -5.93 3.12 10.40
C GLY A 160 -7.34 3.59 10.78
N ILE A 161 -7.65 4.89 10.65
CA ILE A 161 -8.93 5.47 11.12
C ILE A 161 -9.83 5.87 9.95
N VAL A 162 -9.29 6.54 8.91
CA VAL A 162 -10.11 7.21 7.90
C VAL A 162 -9.94 6.56 6.52
N PRO A 163 -11.03 6.17 5.82
CA PRO A 163 -10.94 5.50 4.52
C PRO A 163 -10.34 6.41 3.44
N ILE A 164 -9.34 5.91 2.72
CA ILE A 164 -8.62 6.63 1.65
C ILE A 164 -9.56 7.04 0.52
N SER A 165 -10.56 6.21 0.19
CA SER A 165 -11.52 6.51 -0.89
C SER A 165 -12.19 7.87 -0.70
N ARG A 166 -12.67 8.18 0.52
CA ARG A 166 -13.37 9.45 0.78
C ARG A 166 -12.45 10.66 0.63
N PHE A 167 -11.20 10.51 1.01
CA PHE A 167 -10.22 11.57 0.82
C PHE A 167 -9.85 11.76 -0.64
N ASN A 168 -9.72 10.68 -1.42
CA ASN A 168 -9.51 10.77 -2.85
C ASN A 168 -10.64 11.57 -3.52
N ASP A 169 -11.90 11.23 -3.21
CA ASP A 169 -13.08 11.92 -3.75
C ASP A 169 -13.12 13.39 -3.34
N PHE A 170 -12.84 13.69 -2.06
CA PHE A 170 -12.79 15.06 -1.56
C PHE A 170 -11.69 15.89 -2.24
N LEU A 171 -10.49 15.33 -2.39
CA LEU A 171 -9.35 15.98 -3.02
C LEU A 171 -9.59 16.26 -4.52
N ASN A 172 -10.38 15.42 -5.18
CA ASN A 172 -10.78 15.62 -6.58
C ASN A 172 -11.80 16.77 -6.75
N ILE A 173 -12.55 17.13 -5.71
CA ILE A 173 -13.55 18.22 -5.73
C ILE A 173 -12.92 19.58 -5.34
N LEU A 174 -11.80 19.57 -4.59
CA LEU A 174 -11.11 20.79 -4.12
C LEU A 174 -10.83 21.85 -5.22
N PRO A 175 -10.37 21.50 -6.43
CA PRO A 175 -10.18 22.48 -7.50
C PRO A 175 -11.45 23.29 -7.80
N GLY A 176 -12.62 22.65 -7.82
CA GLY A 176 -13.90 23.31 -8.00
C GLY A 176 -14.26 24.22 -6.83
N LEU A 177 -13.96 23.78 -5.61
CA LEU A 177 -14.20 24.57 -4.39
C LEU A 177 -13.33 25.83 -4.34
N PHE A 178 -12.09 25.80 -4.83
CA PHE A 178 -11.24 26.99 -4.93
C PHE A 178 -11.75 28.03 -5.94
N ILE A 179 -12.32 27.59 -7.07
CA ILE A 179 -12.95 28.51 -8.04
C ILE A 179 -14.17 29.18 -7.43
N ILE A 180 -15.06 28.40 -6.80
CA ILE A 180 -16.25 28.92 -6.15
C ILE A 180 -15.87 29.87 -5.01
N GLY A 181 -14.88 29.50 -4.19
CA GLY A 181 -14.35 30.34 -3.12
C GLY A 181 -13.77 31.65 -3.65
N GLY A 182 -13.01 31.61 -4.75
CA GLY A 182 -12.46 32.80 -5.40
C GLY A 182 -13.54 33.76 -5.90
N ILE A 183 -14.55 33.24 -6.62
CA ILE A 183 -15.71 34.01 -7.10
C ILE A 183 -16.49 34.61 -5.92
N PHE A 184 -16.74 33.82 -4.89
CA PHE A 184 -17.45 34.26 -3.68
C PHE A 184 -16.68 35.38 -2.95
N GLY A 185 -15.36 35.26 -2.85
CA GLY A 185 -14.50 36.30 -2.27
C GLY A 185 -14.61 37.63 -3.02
N THR A 186 -14.63 37.61 -4.35
CA THR A 186 -14.83 38.83 -5.14
C THR A 186 -16.20 39.45 -4.91
N PHE A 187 -17.27 38.64 -4.88
CA PHE A 187 -18.62 39.15 -4.60
C PHE A 187 -18.72 39.79 -3.23
N LEU A 188 -18.18 39.16 -2.19
CA LEU A 188 -18.19 39.69 -0.83
C LEU A 188 -17.41 40.99 -0.70
N GLY A 189 -16.24 41.07 -1.34
CA GLY A 189 -15.43 42.28 -1.26
C GLY A 189 -16.05 43.47 -2.03
N ILE A 190 -16.73 43.22 -3.16
CA ILE A 190 -17.55 44.26 -3.81
C ILE A 190 -18.72 44.67 -2.90
N MET A 191 -19.43 43.70 -2.29
CA MET A 191 -20.53 43.99 -1.38
C MET A 191 -20.08 44.79 -0.15
N ALA A 192 -18.86 44.57 0.34
CA ALA A 192 -18.28 45.34 1.44
C ALA A 192 -17.89 46.76 1.03
N ALA A 193 -17.45 46.96 -0.22
CA ALA A 193 -17.02 48.25 -0.73
C ALA A 193 -18.18 49.17 -1.18
N LEU A 194 -19.31 48.62 -1.63
CA LEU A 194 -20.45 49.40 -2.12
C LEU A 194 -21.03 50.41 -1.09
N PRO A 195 -21.21 50.06 0.21
CA PRO A 195 -21.69 51.00 1.21
C PRO A 195 -20.77 52.21 1.41
N GLU A 196 -19.47 52.09 1.15
CA GLU A 196 -18.52 53.21 1.28
C GLU A 196 -18.81 54.32 0.27
N LEU A 197 -19.31 53.96 -0.93
CA LEU A 197 -19.72 54.95 -1.95
C LEU A 197 -20.91 55.80 -1.50
N ASN A 198 -21.77 55.27 -0.62
CA ASN A 198 -22.93 56.02 -0.13
C ASN A 198 -22.54 57.20 0.78
N ASN A 199 -21.28 57.23 1.25
CA ASN A 199 -20.74 58.32 2.07
C ASN A 199 -20.04 59.41 1.24
N MET A 200 -20.11 59.38 -0.09
CA MET A 200 -19.51 60.42 -0.94
C MET A 200 -20.33 61.72 -0.90
N ASP A 201 -19.65 62.83 -0.59
CA ASP A 201 -20.21 64.18 -0.67
C ASP A 201 -19.57 64.92 -1.84
N LEU A 202 -20.37 65.23 -2.86
CA LEU A 202 -19.93 65.93 -4.07
C LEU A 202 -19.51 67.38 -3.81
N THR A 203 -19.81 67.93 -2.63
CA THR A 203 -19.36 69.27 -2.23
C THR A 203 -17.91 69.29 -1.75
N ASP A 204 -17.38 68.16 -1.28
CA ASP A 204 -15.99 67.99 -0.88
C ASP A 204 -15.26 67.05 -1.86
N VAL A 205 -14.57 67.68 -2.82
CA VAL A 205 -13.80 66.99 -3.86
C VAL A 205 -12.68 66.14 -3.27
N GLU A 206 -12.11 66.56 -2.14
CA GLU A 206 -10.97 65.86 -1.54
C GLU A 206 -11.42 64.60 -0.81
N MET A 207 -12.51 64.67 -0.04
CA MET A 207 -13.11 63.50 0.60
C MET A 207 -13.62 62.48 -0.43
N THR A 208 -14.29 62.95 -1.49
CA THR A 208 -14.75 62.06 -2.58
C THR A 208 -13.59 61.31 -3.25
N LYS A 209 -12.44 61.97 -3.46
CA LYS A 209 -11.24 61.33 -4.02
C LYS A 209 -10.69 60.25 -3.10
N GLN A 210 -10.68 60.48 -1.78
CA GLN A 210 -10.22 59.50 -0.80
C GLN A 210 -11.13 58.27 -0.77
N THR A 211 -12.45 58.47 -0.71
CA THR A 211 -13.44 57.38 -0.74
C THR A 211 -13.35 56.57 -2.04
N MET A 212 -13.15 57.24 -3.18
CA MET A 212 -12.97 56.56 -4.47
C MET A 212 -11.70 55.70 -4.49
N ASN A 213 -10.58 56.22 -3.98
CA ASN A 213 -9.33 55.45 -3.90
C ASN A 213 -9.48 54.22 -3.00
N LEU A 214 -10.17 54.35 -1.87
CA LEU A 214 -10.45 53.23 -0.97
C LEU A 214 -11.31 52.16 -1.66
N PHE A 215 -12.39 52.58 -2.32
CA PHE A 215 -13.25 51.69 -3.11
C PHE A 215 -12.48 50.92 -4.19
N LEU A 216 -11.65 51.62 -4.99
CA LEU A 216 -10.82 50.99 -6.02
C LEU A 216 -9.80 50.01 -5.43
N THR A 217 -9.23 50.33 -4.27
CA THR A 217 -8.30 49.43 -3.55
C THR A 217 -9.03 48.17 -3.08
N ASN A 218 -10.21 48.32 -2.48
CA ASN A 218 -11.04 47.22 -2.01
C ASN A 218 -11.47 46.30 -3.16
N ILE A 219 -11.89 46.85 -4.31
CA ILE A 219 -12.22 46.05 -5.49
C ILE A 219 -10.98 45.34 -6.04
N THR A 220 -9.83 46.01 -6.10
CA THR A 220 -8.59 45.39 -6.58
C THR A 220 -8.19 44.20 -5.70
N PHE A 221 -8.29 44.36 -4.38
CA PHE A 221 -8.08 43.25 -3.45
C PHE A 221 -9.09 42.12 -3.68
N SER A 222 -10.37 42.46 -3.85
CA SER A 222 -11.45 41.50 -4.14
C SER A 222 -11.24 40.74 -5.45
N MET A 223 -10.70 41.38 -6.49
CA MET A 223 -10.37 40.71 -7.75
C MET A 223 -9.18 39.76 -7.58
N SER A 224 -8.20 40.14 -6.74
CA SER A 224 -7.03 39.30 -6.46
C SER A 224 -7.42 37.96 -5.82
N THR A 225 -8.47 37.91 -4.99
CA THR A 225 -8.93 36.65 -4.37
C THR A 225 -9.42 35.64 -5.40
N SER A 226 -10.10 36.10 -6.47
CA SER A 226 -10.55 35.23 -7.56
C SER A 226 -9.39 34.70 -8.39
N ILE A 227 -8.41 35.57 -8.71
CA ILE A 227 -7.18 35.16 -9.42
C ILE A 227 -6.44 34.08 -8.60
N ILE A 228 -6.29 34.28 -7.29
CA ILE A 228 -5.67 33.29 -6.40
C ILE A 228 -6.47 31.99 -6.39
N GLY A 229 -7.81 32.05 -6.28
CA GLY A 229 -8.66 30.86 -6.32
C GLY A 229 -8.48 30.04 -7.60
N ILE A 230 -8.40 30.71 -8.75
CA ILE A 230 -8.13 30.05 -10.05
C ILE A 230 -6.73 29.43 -10.07
N ILE A 231 -5.69 30.14 -9.61
CA ILE A 231 -4.32 29.61 -9.58
C ILE A 231 -4.23 28.37 -8.68
N LEU A 232 -4.81 28.42 -7.47
CA LEU A 232 -4.84 27.28 -6.55
C LEU A 232 -5.63 26.10 -7.14
N SER A 233 -6.72 26.36 -7.85
CA SER A 233 -7.51 25.34 -8.56
C SER A 233 -6.67 24.62 -9.62
N VAL A 234 -6.01 25.37 -10.51
CA VAL A 234 -5.15 24.81 -11.56
C VAL A 234 -3.96 24.06 -10.94
N GLY A 235 -3.34 24.62 -9.90
CA GLY A 235 -2.26 23.97 -9.17
C GLY A 235 -2.69 22.64 -8.56
N MET A 236 -3.87 22.61 -7.92
CA MET A 236 -4.42 21.39 -7.32
C MET A 236 -4.78 20.34 -8.38
N GLN A 237 -5.31 20.77 -9.53
CA GLN A 237 -5.62 19.87 -10.66
C GLN A 237 -4.35 19.21 -11.22
N LEU A 238 -3.27 19.98 -11.39
CA LEU A 238 -1.97 19.44 -11.79
C LEU A 238 -1.45 18.46 -10.74
N PHE A 239 -1.54 18.80 -9.47
CA PHE A 239 -1.12 17.92 -8.37
C PHE A 239 -1.90 16.60 -8.34
N ASN A 240 -3.23 16.65 -8.47
CA ASN A 240 -4.08 15.46 -8.54
C ASN A 240 -3.73 14.55 -9.73
N THR A 241 -3.33 15.14 -10.85
CA THR A 241 -2.95 14.42 -12.07
C THR A 241 -1.60 13.74 -11.94
N PHE A 242 -0.58 14.44 -11.41
CA PHE A 242 0.76 13.87 -11.19
C PHE A 242 0.74 12.77 -10.13
N PHE A 243 0.01 12.99 -9.05
CA PHE A 243 -0.10 12.07 -7.93
C PHE A 243 -1.41 11.28 -8.01
N SER A 244 -1.60 10.52 -9.09
CA SER A 244 -2.80 9.68 -9.28
C SER A 244 -2.63 8.33 -8.55
N PRO A 245 -3.31 8.11 -7.41
CA PRO A 245 -3.16 6.90 -6.61
C PRO A 245 -3.70 5.65 -7.33
N GLU A 246 -4.81 5.80 -8.07
CA GLU A 246 -5.49 4.70 -8.76
C GLU A 246 -4.60 4.03 -9.80
N LYS A 247 -3.82 4.80 -10.56
CA LYS A 247 -2.89 4.25 -11.56
C LYS A 247 -1.82 3.39 -10.91
N VAL A 248 -1.23 3.86 -9.80
CA VAL A 248 -0.20 3.11 -9.08
C VAL A 248 -0.79 1.85 -8.45
N PHE A 249 -2.01 1.93 -7.92
CA PHE A 249 -2.71 0.80 -7.33
C PHE A 249 -3.03 -0.30 -8.37
N LEU A 250 -3.57 0.08 -9.54
CA LEU A 250 -3.84 -0.88 -10.62
C LEU A 250 -2.56 -1.56 -11.11
N ASN A 251 -1.49 -0.78 -11.35
CA ASN A 251 -0.19 -1.33 -11.71
C ASN A 251 0.37 -2.28 -10.64
N THR A 252 0.07 -2.05 -9.37
CA THR A 252 0.49 -2.92 -8.26
C THR A 252 -0.26 -4.25 -8.32
N ILE A 253 -1.58 -4.21 -8.49
CA ILE A 253 -2.41 -5.41 -8.63
C ILE A 253 -1.97 -6.23 -9.83
N GLU A 254 -1.77 -5.60 -10.99
CA GLU A 254 -1.36 -6.30 -12.21
C GLU A 254 0.00 -6.97 -12.07
N LYS A 255 1.00 -6.30 -11.45
CA LYS A 255 2.31 -6.92 -11.22
C LYS A 255 2.24 -8.11 -10.27
N PHE A 256 1.49 -7.95 -9.19
CA PHE A 256 1.32 -9.02 -8.21
C PHE A 256 0.58 -10.22 -8.81
N GLU A 257 -0.45 -9.95 -9.61
CA GLU A 257 -1.22 -10.95 -10.34
C GLU A 257 -0.38 -11.70 -11.37
N ASN A 258 0.35 -10.98 -12.25
CA ASN A 258 1.28 -11.59 -13.20
C ASN A 258 2.31 -12.48 -12.50
N SER A 259 2.82 -12.05 -11.34
CA SER A 259 3.76 -12.84 -10.55
C SER A 259 3.15 -14.15 -10.05
N LEU A 260 1.89 -14.13 -9.62
CA LEU A 260 1.16 -15.34 -9.20
C LEU A 260 0.81 -16.23 -10.39
N ASP A 261 0.43 -15.66 -11.53
CA ASP A 261 0.10 -16.42 -12.74
C ASP A 261 1.34 -17.14 -13.30
N ILE A 262 2.50 -16.48 -13.30
CA ILE A 262 3.76 -17.13 -13.69
C ILE A 262 4.07 -18.31 -12.77
N LEU A 263 3.92 -18.14 -11.45
CA LEU A 263 4.12 -19.22 -10.49
C LEU A 263 3.10 -20.36 -10.69
N TRP A 264 1.84 -20.03 -10.99
CA TRP A 264 0.78 -21.01 -11.22
C TRP A 264 1.07 -21.88 -12.44
N ASN A 265 1.37 -21.24 -13.57
CA ASN A 265 1.68 -21.93 -14.84
C ASN A 265 2.95 -22.79 -14.74
N ARG A 266 3.82 -22.48 -13.79
CA ARG A 266 5.04 -23.25 -13.53
C ARG A 266 4.84 -24.47 -12.64
N SER A 267 3.83 -24.42 -11.76
CA SER A 267 3.61 -25.42 -10.72
C SER A 267 2.91 -26.65 -11.28
N GLU A 268 3.28 -27.84 -10.81
CA GLU A 268 2.67 -29.10 -11.27
C GLU A 268 1.42 -29.47 -10.46
N ASN A 269 1.34 -28.98 -9.23
CA ASN A 269 0.20 -29.20 -8.35
C ASN A 269 0.03 -28.06 -7.34
N ASN A 270 -1.10 -28.06 -6.64
CA ASN A 270 -1.35 -27.19 -5.49
C ASN A 270 -1.60 -28.02 -4.22
N ARG A 271 -0.81 -29.07 -4.01
CA ARG A 271 -0.98 -29.96 -2.85
C ARG A 271 -0.20 -29.42 -1.66
N HIS A 272 -0.86 -29.38 -0.51
CA HIS A 272 -0.21 -29.08 0.76
C HIS A 272 0.53 -30.33 1.27
N PRO A 273 1.85 -30.26 1.51
CA PRO A 273 2.56 -31.36 2.15
C PRO A 273 2.16 -31.43 3.63
N ASN A 274 1.28 -32.39 3.98
CA ASN A 274 0.82 -32.60 5.36
C ASN A 274 1.88 -33.25 6.26
N ASP A 275 2.97 -33.76 5.68
CA ASP A 275 3.95 -34.63 6.35
C ASP A 275 5.24 -33.91 6.80
N ILE A 276 5.33 -32.57 6.68
CA ILE A 276 6.52 -31.82 7.12
C ILE A 276 6.28 -31.33 8.56
N PRO A 277 6.96 -31.89 9.59
CA PRO A 277 6.69 -31.59 11.00
C PRO A 277 6.99 -30.14 11.42
N ASP A 278 7.80 -29.41 10.65
CA ASP A 278 8.09 -27.98 10.87
C ASP A 278 7.16 -27.03 10.08
N PHE A 279 6.26 -27.55 9.25
CA PHE A 279 5.34 -26.75 8.46
C PHE A 279 4.01 -26.58 9.21
N ASP A 280 3.98 -25.64 10.14
CA ASP A 280 2.72 -25.27 10.80
C ASP A 280 1.85 -24.41 9.85
N GLU A 281 0.70 -24.97 9.47
CA GLU A 281 -0.29 -24.38 8.57
C GLU A 281 -1.11 -23.26 9.25
N HIS A 282 -1.22 -23.28 10.56
CA HIS A 282 -2.04 -22.35 11.34
C HIS A 282 -1.23 -21.24 12.01
N ARG A 283 0.10 -21.34 11.98
CA ARG A 283 0.97 -20.31 12.51
C ARG A 283 0.73 -19.02 11.76
N ASP A 284 0.17 -18.03 12.47
CA ASP A 284 -0.03 -16.70 11.90
C ASP A 284 1.36 -16.16 11.53
N PRO A 285 1.58 -15.63 10.32
CA PRO A 285 2.85 -15.00 9.97
C PRO A 285 3.29 -13.99 11.03
N ILE A 286 2.34 -13.27 11.64
CA ILE A 286 2.60 -12.31 12.72
C ILE A 286 3.04 -13.03 14.00
N GLU A 287 2.49 -14.19 14.32
CA GLU A 287 2.83 -14.97 15.51
C GLU A 287 4.17 -15.69 15.34
N ALA A 288 4.43 -16.28 14.16
CA ALA A 288 5.76 -16.78 13.80
C ALA A 288 6.81 -15.67 13.89
N LEU A 289 6.49 -14.45 13.44
CA LEU A 289 7.37 -13.28 13.56
C LEU A 289 7.51 -12.74 14.98
N ALA A 290 6.42 -12.69 15.75
CA ALA A 290 6.45 -12.25 17.14
C ALA A 290 7.25 -13.23 17.99
N GLU A 291 7.11 -14.52 17.72
CA GLU A 291 7.86 -15.61 18.34
C GLU A 291 9.32 -15.59 17.90
N ASP A 292 9.64 -15.46 16.61
CA ASP A 292 11.03 -15.38 16.15
C ASP A 292 11.72 -14.08 16.61
N ALA A 293 10.98 -12.96 16.68
CA ALA A 293 11.46 -11.72 17.28
C ALA A 293 11.68 -11.86 18.81
N LEU A 294 10.77 -12.51 19.53
CA LEU A 294 10.92 -12.84 20.96
C LEU A 294 12.08 -13.80 21.19
N LEU A 295 12.22 -14.85 20.39
CA LEU A 295 13.30 -15.83 20.47
C LEU A 295 14.65 -15.16 20.17
N ARG A 296 14.70 -14.18 19.28
CA ARG A 296 15.89 -13.35 19.03
C ARG A 296 16.18 -12.37 20.16
N GLU A 297 15.17 -11.81 20.83
CA GLU A 297 15.35 -10.97 22.01
C GLU A 297 15.80 -11.78 23.23
N LEU A 298 15.23 -12.97 23.43
CA LEU A 298 15.63 -13.93 24.46
C LEU A 298 17.05 -14.46 24.16
N GLY A 299 17.36 -14.77 22.90
CA GLY A 299 18.66 -15.24 22.42
C GLY A 299 19.75 -14.16 22.37
N ARG A 300 19.39 -12.87 22.39
CA ARG A 300 20.35 -11.74 22.49
C ARG A 300 21.09 -11.67 23.83
N THR A 301 20.78 -12.53 24.79
CA THR A 301 21.63 -12.75 25.95
C THR A 301 22.91 -13.57 25.64
N ALA A 302 23.04 -14.14 24.43
CA ALA A 302 24.26 -14.84 23.99
C ALA A 302 24.78 -14.31 22.64
N PRO A 303 25.71 -13.33 22.62
CA PRO A 303 26.26 -12.77 21.39
C PRO A 303 27.25 -13.75 20.76
N GLY A 304 26.78 -14.59 19.83
CA GLY A 304 27.69 -15.44 19.04
C GLY A 304 27.06 -16.43 18.05
N LEU A 305 25.78 -16.80 18.19
CA LEU A 305 25.23 -18.00 17.52
C LEU A 305 24.36 -17.74 16.27
N ASN A 306 24.03 -16.49 15.96
CA ASN A 306 22.90 -16.17 15.08
C ASN A 306 23.14 -16.30 13.57
N ASN A 307 24.40 -16.29 13.11
CA ASN A 307 24.67 -16.51 11.68
C ASN A 307 24.71 -18.00 11.30
N GLU A 308 24.93 -18.88 12.28
CA GLU A 308 25.08 -20.32 12.06
C GLU A 308 23.71 -21.00 12.05
N ILE A 309 22.78 -20.56 12.90
CA ILE A 309 21.42 -21.12 12.98
C ILE A 309 20.59 -20.76 11.75
N ALA A 310 20.61 -19.50 11.28
CA ALA A 310 19.86 -19.12 10.08
C ALA A 310 20.37 -19.84 8.81
N TYR A 311 21.68 -20.14 8.76
CA TYR A 311 22.28 -20.92 7.67
C TYR A 311 21.98 -22.41 7.80
N GLU A 312 22.01 -22.98 9.01
CA GLU A 312 21.64 -24.37 9.30
C GLU A 312 20.16 -24.65 9.03
N SER A 313 19.24 -23.76 9.41
CA SER A 313 17.81 -23.90 9.13
C SER A 313 17.53 -23.88 7.62
N PHE A 314 18.21 -23.01 6.87
CA PHE A 314 18.13 -22.99 5.41
C PHE A 314 18.72 -24.26 4.78
N LYS A 315 19.86 -24.74 5.29
CA LYS A 315 20.52 -25.96 4.84
C LYS A 315 19.67 -27.20 5.12
N ARG A 316 19.00 -27.29 6.27
CA ARG A 316 18.07 -28.37 6.63
C ARG A 316 16.79 -28.35 5.81
N ALA A 317 16.21 -27.17 5.57
CA ALA A 317 15.07 -27.03 4.65
C ALA A 317 15.44 -27.42 3.20
N SER A 318 16.69 -27.20 2.79
CA SER A 318 17.20 -27.66 1.48
C SER A 318 17.53 -29.16 1.44
N ALA A 319 17.97 -29.74 2.56
CA ALA A 319 18.25 -31.17 2.69
C ALA A 319 16.97 -32.01 2.65
N ILE A 320 15.87 -31.53 3.22
CA ILE A 320 14.55 -32.19 3.14
C ILE A 320 14.02 -32.22 1.69
N LYS A 321 14.42 -31.28 0.83
CA LYS A 321 14.09 -31.28 -0.61
C LYS A 321 14.93 -32.24 -1.45
N THR A 322 16.02 -32.77 -0.91
CA THR A 322 16.90 -33.72 -1.60
C THR A 322 16.67 -35.08 -0.97
N GLY A 323 15.63 -35.79 -1.39
CA GLY A 323 15.30 -37.12 -0.90
C GLY A 323 16.53 -38.02 -0.93
N ASP A 324 17.06 -38.32 0.26
CA ASP A 324 18.13 -39.26 0.49
C ASP A 324 17.55 -40.67 0.26
N THR A 325 17.58 -41.12 -0.99
CA THR A 325 17.42 -42.53 -1.35
C THR A 325 18.69 -43.29 -0.92
N MET A 326 18.88 -43.42 0.39
CA MET A 326 19.87 -44.32 0.98
C MET A 326 19.22 -45.66 1.33
N GLY A 327 19.30 -46.59 0.37
CA GLY A 327 19.66 -47.99 0.65
C GLY A 327 18.64 -48.88 1.36
N GLU A 328 17.64 -49.36 0.63
CA GLU A 328 16.99 -50.63 0.94
C GLU A 328 17.92 -51.77 0.46
N LYS A 329 18.73 -52.31 1.37
CA LYS A 329 19.49 -53.54 1.14
C LYS A 329 18.52 -54.71 1.10
N GLU A 330 18.31 -55.27 -0.08
CA GLU A 330 17.73 -56.60 -0.27
C GLU A 330 18.55 -57.63 0.53
N THR A 331 17.98 -58.10 1.63
CA THR A 331 18.39 -59.34 2.29
C THR A 331 17.89 -60.51 1.46
N LYS A 332 18.84 -61.22 0.84
CA LYS A 332 18.65 -62.55 0.27
C LYS A 332 18.24 -63.54 1.35
N ASP A 333 17.09 -64.21 1.17
CA ASP A 333 16.78 -65.49 1.80
C ASP A 333 17.35 -66.65 0.95
N PRO A 334 18.15 -67.55 1.54
CA PRO A 334 18.59 -68.78 0.90
C PRO A 334 17.94 -70.00 1.57
N SER A 335 16.76 -70.38 1.11
CA SER A 335 16.13 -71.70 1.28
C SER A 335 15.00 -71.74 0.24
N ASP A 336 15.12 -72.44 -0.88
CA ASP A 336 14.95 -73.88 -0.91
C ASP A 336 15.74 -74.51 -2.06
N SER A 337 16.56 -75.47 -1.69
CA SER A 337 17.12 -76.52 -2.53
C SER A 337 16.27 -77.79 -2.37
N GLU A 338 16.25 -78.59 -3.44
CA GLU A 338 15.74 -79.96 -3.54
C GLU A 338 14.23 -80.04 -3.85
N SER A 339 13.75 -80.80 -4.85
CA SER A 339 14.29 -82.01 -5.48
C SER A 339 13.65 -82.25 -6.86
N GLU A 340 14.45 -82.84 -7.75
CA GLU A 340 14.16 -83.86 -8.78
C GLU A 340 12.68 -84.07 -9.23
N ILE A 341 12.40 -84.23 -10.53
CA ILE A 341 12.49 -85.53 -11.21
C ILE A 341 12.38 -85.35 -12.74
N LYS A 342 13.23 -86.09 -13.46
CA LYS A 342 13.25 -86.38 -14.91
C LYS A 342 11.97 -87.04 -15.43
N ILE A 343 11.73 -86.99 -16.75
CA ILE A 343 11.16 -87.99 -17.69
C ILE A 343 10.88 -87.18 -18.99
N GLU A 344 11.69 -87.18 -20.06
CA GLU A 344 11.82 -88.18 -21.17
C GLU A 344 10.45 -88.70 -21.65
N GLU A 345 9.88 -88.30 -22.79
CA GLU A 345 10.10 -88.88 -24.12
C GLU A 345 9.11 -88.18 -25.10
N VAL A 346 9.56 -87.76 -26.28
CA VAL A 346 9.30 -88.38 -27.59
C VAL A 346 7.82 -88.48 -28.01
N SER A 347 7.41 -87.58 -28.91
CA SER A 347 6.89 -87.89 -30.26
C SER A 347 6.75 -86.63 -31.10
#